data_AF-A0A2S7KY69-F1
#
_entry.id   AF-A0A2S7KY69-F1
#
_cell.length_a   1.000
_cell.length_b   1.000
_cell.length_c   1.000
_cell.angle_alpha   90.00
_cell.angle_beta   90.00
_cell.angle_gamma   90.00
#
_symmetry.space_group_name_H-M   'P 1'
#
loop_
_entity.id
_entity.type
_entity.pdbx_description
1 polymer ?
#
loop_
_entity_poly.entity_id
_entity_poly.type
_entity_poly.pdbx_seq_one_letter_code
_entity_poly.pdbx_strand_id
1 'polypeptide(L)'
;MKDSQEYILFKTIELRHSPSIEEMDNARSSWMVLGNSNKLQEGPHRSFIIQFNNNFDSISMLIHFKHLSIHNLTLYYRKKSARNRKTKKVYPQHKMNLSFENTLELLTYLSSKNYKVDWIEIRFKNGWAINNDFPNGLEFITKNTQERNLLLEKLISLSGQGPIDINTLEINETYTLHTMGSVKLKPLFF
;
A
#
# COMPACT_ATOMS: atom_id res chain seq x y z
N MET A 1 19.53 -24.65 6.44
CA MET A 1 19.26 -23.32 7.03
C MET A 1 17.75 -23.15 7.16
N LYS A 2 17.25 -22.50 8.22
CA LYS A 2 15.82 -22.13 8.31
C LYS A 2 15.62 -20.83 7.54
N ASP A 3 14.77 -20.86 6.52
CA ASP A 3 14.39 -19.68 5.74
C ASP A 3 13.57 -18.73 6.63
N SER A 4 13.99 -17.48 6.76
CA SER A 4 13.35 -16.49 7.63
C SER A 4 12.85 -15.29 6.81
N GLN A 5 11.80 -14.61 7.29
CA GLN A 5 11.31 -13.37 6.67
C GLN A 5 11.96 -12.11 7.25
N GLU A 6 13.05 -12.24 8.01
CA GLU A 6 13.60 -11.13 8.79
C GLU A 6 14.19 -10.03 7.91
N TYR A 7 14.78 -10.39 6.79
CA TYR A 7 15.56 -9.49 5.93
C TYR A 7 14.91 -9.22 4.56
N ILE A 8 13.70 -9.74 4.31
CA ILE A 8 12.96 -9.42 3.08
C ILE A 8 12.25 -8.07 3.22
N LEU A 9 12.18 -7.32 2.11
CA LEU A 9 11.47 -6.04 2.06
C LEU A 9 9.95 -6.24 2.17
N PHE A 10 9.43 -7.20 1.40
CA PHE A 10 8.00 -7.54 1.35
C PHE A 10 7.78 -8.87 2.04
N LYS A 11 6.89 -8.92 3.02
CA LYS A 11 6.52 -10.13 3.75
C LYS A 11 5.45 -10.93 3.03
N THR A 12 4.45 -10.23 2.51
CA THR A 12 3.34 -10.85 1.82
C THR A 12 2.91 -10.06 0.61
N ILE A 13 2.28 -10.78 -0.33
CA ILE A 13 1.56 -10.25 -1.46
C ILE A 13 0.14 -10.83 -1.41
N GLU A 14 -0.85 -10.03 -1.74
CA GLU A 14 -2.22 -10.48 -1.95
C GLU A 14 -2.76 -9.82 -3.21
N LEU A 15 -3.33 -10.62 -4.13
CA LEU A 15 -4.05 -10.08 -5.28
C LEU A 15 -5.47 -9.73 -4.85
N ARG A 16 -6.01 -8.61 -5.31
CA ARG A 16 -7.33 -8.13 -4.88
C ARG A 16 -8.21 -7.74 -6.06
N HIS A 17 -9.51 -7.81 -5.82
CA HIS A 17 -10.48 -7.06 -6.61
C HIS A 17 -10.57 -5.65 -6.06
N SER A 18 -10.67 -4.68 -6.96
CA SER A 18 -10.90 -3.29 -6.57
C SER A 18 -11.88 -2.65 -7.54
N PRO A 19 -12.91 -1.95 -7.04
CA PRO A 19 -13.88 -1.27 -7.89
C PRO A 19 -13.18 -0.20 -8.74
N SER A 20 -13.82 0.27 -9.81
CA SER A 20 -13.27 1.34 -10.65
C SER A 20 -12.95 2.59 -9.83
N ILE A 21 -11.97 3.42 -10.21
CA ILE A 21 -11.69 4.66 -9.43
C ILE A 21 -12.92 5.58 -9.48
N GLU A 22 -13.61 5.59 -10.61
CA GLU A 22 -14.89 6.28 -10.80
C GLU A 22 -15.97 5.73 -9.85
N GLU A 23 -16.09 4.41 -9.70
CA GLU A 23 -16.97 3.79 -8.69
C GLU A 23 -16.56 4.17 -7.27
N MET A 24 -15.27 4.25 -6.96
CA MET A 24 -14.77 4.68 -5.64
C MET A 24 -15.07 6.16 -5.36
N ASP A 25 -14.98 7.03 -6.37
CA ASP A 25 -15.38 8.45 -6.27
C ASP A 25 -16.89 8.55 -6.03
N ASN A 26 -17.70 7.79 -6.76
CA ASN A 26 -19.16 7.76 -6.60
C ASN A 26 -19.60 7.17 -5.26
N ALA A 27 -18.92 6.13 -4.76
CA ALA A 27 -19.22 5.49 -3.49
C ALA A 27 -18.92 6.40 -2.29
N ARG A 28 -17.97 7.33 -2.39
CA ARG A 28 -17.68 8.31 -1.31
C ARG A 28 -18.82 9.31 -1.06
N SER A 29 -19.71 9.50 -2.03
CA SER A 29 -20.97 10.26 -1.83
C SER A 29 -22.02 9.48 -1.03
N SER A 30 -21.80 8.18 -0.76
CA SER A 30 -22.69 7.32 0.01
C SER A 30 -21.87 6.51 1.03
N TRP A 31 -21.75 7.06 2.23
CA TRP A 31 -21.00 6.62 3.41
C TRP A 31 -21.39 5.23 3.97
N MET A 32 -22.08 4.40 3.19
CA MET A 32 -22.68 3.12 3.61
C MET A 32 -22.13 1.89 2.83
N VAL A 33 -20.97 1.98 2.16
CA VAL A 33 -20.43 0.84 1.35
C VAL A 33 -19.02 0.39 1.79
N LEU A 34 -18.52 0.82 2.96
CA LEU A 34 -17.27 0.26 3.51
C LEU A 34 -17.46 -1.05 4.29
N GLY A 35 -18.67 -1.61 4.33
CA GLY A 35 -18.99 -2.86 5.03
C GLY A 35 -19.08 -4.11 4.16
N ASN A 36 -18.85 -4.04 2.84
CA ASN A 36 -19.07 -5.18 1.94
C ASN A 36 -17.95 -5.33 0.90
N SER A 37 -16.73 -5.58 1.38
CA SER A 37 -15.60 -6.05 0.55
C SER A 37 -15.86 -7.40 -0.14
N ASN A 38 -16.93 -8.12 0.25
CA ASN A 38 -17.24 -9.45 -0.27
C ASN A 38 -18.05 -9.46 -1.57
N LYS A 39 -18.48 -8.31 -2.09
CA LYS A 39 -19.32 -8.23 -3.30
C LYS A 39 -18.56 -8.08 -4.63
N LEU A 40 -17.25 -7.90 -4.60
CA LEU A 40 -16.46 -7.64 -5.81
C LEU A 40 -15.70 -8.85 -6.35
N GLN A 41 -16.15 -10.08 -6.04
CA GLN A 41 -15.54 -11.31 -6.59
C GLN A 41 -15.56 -11.41 -8.13
N GLU A 42 -16.25 -10.50 -8.83
CA GLU A 42 -16.36 -10.49 -10.30
C GLU A 42 -15.80 -9.21 -10.96
N GLY A 43 -15.19 -8.30 -10.18
CA GLY A 43 -14.62 -7.06 -10.72
C GLY A 43 -13.21 -7.24 -11.32
N PRO A 44 -12.71 -6.33 -12.17
CA PRO A 44 -11.37 -6.42 -12.74
C PRO A 44 -10.28 -6.51 -11.65
N HIS A 45 -9.43 -7.54 -11.72
CA HIS A 45 -8.35 -7.83 -10.78
C HIS A 45 -7.14 -6.88 -10.95
N ARG A 46 -7.37 -5.61 -10.71
CA ARG A 46 -6.43 -4.52 -10.98
C ARG A 46 -5.73 -3.96 -9.75
N SER A 47 -5.92 -4.60 -8.59
CA SER A 47 -5.21 -4.25 -7.37
C SER A 47 -4.43 -5.41 -6.76
N PHE A 48 -3.48 -5.05 -5.91
CA PHE A 48 -2.74 -5.95 -5.06
C PHE A 48 -2.29 -5.20 -3.81
N ILE A 49 -2.08 -5.96 -2.74
CA ILE A 49 -1.54 -5.48 -1.47
C ILE A 49 -0.14 -6.05 -1.31
N ILE A 50 0.79 -5.20 -0.87
CA ILE A 50 2.09 -5.62 -0.39
C ILE A 50 2.19 -5.28 1.09
N GLN A 51 2.46 -6.27 1.93
CA GLN A 51 2.82 -6.03 3.32
C GLN A 51 4.34 -5.90 3.44
N PHE A 52 4.79 -4.79 3.98
CA PHE A 52 6.21 -4.54 4.21
C PHE A 52 6.65 -5.20 5.50
N ASN A 53 7.93 -5.56 5.55
CA ASN A 53 8.54 -5.94 6.81
C ASN A 53 8.50 -4.77 7.82
N ASN A 54 8.30 -5.08 9.09
CA ASN A 54 7.99 -4.11 10.15
C ASN A 54 9.10 -3.07 10.36
N ASN A 55 10.30 -3.36 9.87
CA ASN A 55 11.47 -2.48 9.96
C ASN A 55 11.51 -1.42 8.85
N PHE A 56 10.62 -1.51 7.85
CA PHE A 56 10.56 -0.59 6.72
C PHE A 56 9.37 0.35 6.83
N ASP A 57 9.62 1.62 6.51
CA ASP A 57 8.57 2.63 6.37
C ASP A 57 7.92 2.47 4.99
N SER A 58 6.70 1.94 4.94
CA SER A 58 5.96 1.70 3.69
C SER A 58 5.79 2.99 2.87
N ILE A 59 5.69 4.15 3.52
CA ILE A 59 5.54 5.46 2.86
C ILE A 59 6.76 5.81 2.01
N SER A 60 7.95 5.33 2.38
CA SER A 60 9.16 5.53 1.58
C SER A 60 9.05 4.92 0.18
N MET A 61 8.21 3.90 -0.01
CA MET A 61 7.97 3.26 -1.31
C MET A 61 7.37 4.22 -2.33
N LEU A 62 6.69 5.28 -1.87
CA LEU A 62 6.10 6.29 -2.75
C LEU A 62 7.15 7.03 -3.59
N ILE A 63 8.44 6.99 -3.21
CA ILE A 63 9.51 7.64 -3.99
C ILE A 63 9.63 7.07 -5.41
N HIS A 64 9.27 5.80 -5.62
CA HIS A 64 9.25 5.17 -6.94
C HIS A 64 8.18 5.76 -7.86
N PHE A 65 7.22 6.49 -7.28
CA PHE A 65 6.12 7.17 -7.96
C PHE A 65 6.30 8.69 -7.99
N LYS A 66 7.51 9.21 -7.70
CA LYS A 66 7.80 10.66 -7.60
C LYS A 66 7.31 11.51 -8.78
N HIS A 67 7.19 10.90 -9.96
CA HIS A 67 6.80 11.55 -11.21
C HIS A 67 5.28 11.60 -11.42
N LEU A 68 4.48 10.86 -10.63
CA LEU A 68 3.04 10.81 -10.81
C LEU A 68 2.38 12.07 -10.23
N SER A 69 1.52 12.69 -11.05
CA SER A 69 0.70 13.83 -10.64
C SER A 69 -0.46 13.39 -9.75
N ILE A 70 -0.61 14.05 -8.63
CA ILE A 70 -1.69 13.78 -7.67
C ILE A 70 -2.97 14.43 -8.17
N HIS A 71 -4.05 13.66 -8.15
CA HIS A 71 -5.42 14.13 -8.38
C HIS A 71 -6.13 14.42 -7.04
N ASN A 72 -6.02 13.50 -6.09
CA ASN A 72 -6.62 13.64 -4.76
C ASN A 72 -5.70 13.03 -3.69
N LEU A 73 -5.62 13.66 -2.52
CA LEU A 73 -4.84 13.22 -1.38
C LEU A 73 -5.69 13.25 -0.12
N THR A 74 -5.79 12.11 0.55
CA THR A 74 -6.27 12.03 1.94
C THR A 74 -5.13 11.51 2.79
N LEU A 75 -4.60 12.36 3.66
CA LEU A 75 -3.46 12.00 4.52
C LEU A 75 -3.76 12.39 5.97
N TYR A 76 -3.59 11.44 6.88
CA TYR A 76 -3.64 11.68 8.32
C TYR A 76 -2.26 11.50 8.93
N TYR A 77 -1.85 12.45 9.76
CA TYR A 77 -0.54 12.47 10.36
C TYR A 77 -0.58 12.91 11.82
N ARG A 78 0.51 12.61 12.53
CA ARG A 78 0.78 13.06 13.90
C ARG A 78 2.19 13.61 13.98
N LYS A 79 2.45 14.46 14.97
CA LYS A 79 3.83 14.80 15.33
C LYS A 79 4.54 13.56 15.87
N LYS A 80 5.74 13.26 15.37
CA LYS A 80 6.60 12.22 15.95
C LYS A 80 6.95 12.63 17.37
N SER A 81 6.71 11.74 18.33
CA SER A 81 7.11 11.99 19.71
C SER A 81 8.62 11.79 19.86
N ALA A 82 9.29 12.73 20.53
CA ALA A 82 10.54 12.40 21.20
C ALA A 82 10.17 11.33 22.24
N ARG A 83 10.83 10.17 22.18
CA ARG A 83 10.51 8.98 22.98
C ARG A 83 10.85 9.25 24.46
N ASN A 84 10.09 10.10 25.14
CA ASN A 84 10.28 10.35 26.56
C ASN A 84 9.74 9.12 27.30
N ARG A 85 10.66 8.28 27.80
CA ARG A 85 10.39 6.92 28.29
C ARG A 85 9.34 6.86 29.42
N LYS A 86 9.13 7.99 30.12
CA LYS A 86 8.25 8.13 31.29
C LYS A 86 6.80 8.53 30.95
N THR A 87 6.57 9.23 29.84
CA THR A 87 5.24 9.64 29.41
C THR A 87 5.11 9.33 27.92
N LYS A 88 4.41 8.25 27.57
CA LYS A 88 4.04 7.93 26.18
C LYS A 88 2.99 8.94 25.69
N LYS A 89 3.37 10.20 25.53
CA LYS A 89 2.47 11.25 25.03
C LYS A 89 2.14 10.93 23.57
N VAL A 90 0.89 10.56 23.33
CA VAL A 90 0.34 10.39 21.99
C VAL A 90 -0.14 11.75 21.50
N TYR A 91 0.43 12.24 20.41
CA TYR A 91 -0.03 13.49 19.79
C TYR A 91 -1.36 13.27 19.06
N PRO A 92 -2.26 14.27 19.04
CA PRO A 92 -3.51 14.18 18.29
C PRO A 92 -3.23 13.98 16.80
N GLN A 93 -4.14 13.26 16.13
CA GLN A 93 -4.10 13.06 14.70
C GLN A 93 -4.68 14.27 13.97
N HIS A 94 -4.08 14.65 12.86
CA HIS A 94 -4.51 15.74 12.01
C HIS A 94 -4.70 15.25 10.58
N LYS A 95 -5.72 15.77 9.90
CA LYS A 95 -5.89 15.62 8.46
C LYS A 95 -5.04 16.68 7.75
N MET A 96 -4.37 16.29 6.66
CA MET A 96 -3.65 17.21 5.78
C MET A 96 -4.64 18.06 4.99
N ASN A 97 -4.44 19.37 5.00
CA ASN A 97 -5.24 20.34 4.23
C ASN A 97 -4.47 20.93 3.04
N LEU A 98 -3.18 20.59 2.89
CA LEU A 98 -2.37 21.02 1.75
C LEU A 98 -2.60 20.08 0.57
N SER A 99 -2.64 20.67 -0.63
CA SER A 99 -2.55 19.96 -1.90
C SER A 99 -1.11 19.96 -2.40
N PHE A 100 -0.77 18.94 -3.21
CA PHE A 100 0.53 18.78 -3.83
C PHE A 100 0.32 18.42 -5.30
N GLU A 101 1.16 18.90 -6.19
CA GLU A 101 1.05 18.63 -7.63
C GLU A 101 1.42 17.19 -7.97
N ASN A 102 2.44 16.66 -7.29
CA ASN A 102 3.00 15.34 -7.55
C ASN A 102 3.57 14.70 -6.27
N THR A 103 3.92 13.42 -6.36
CA THR A 103 4.45 12.66 -5.22
C THR A 103 5.79 13.18 -4.72
N LEU A 104 6.65 13.73 -5.59
CA LEU A 104 7.93 14.31 -5.16
C LEU A 104 7.69 15.46 -4.17
N GLU A 105 6.82 16.40 -4.53
CA GLU A 105 6.50 17.57 -3.70
C GLU A 105 5.94 17.14 -2.34
N LEU A 106 5.01 16.19 -2.33
CA LEU A 106 4.46 15.59 -1.11
C LEU A 106 5.57 15.00 -0.22
N LEU A 107 6.47 14.20 -0.79
CA LEU A 107 7.54 13.55 -0.03
C LEU A 107 8.58 14.55 0.46
N THR A 108 8.95 15.55 -0.35
CA THR A 108 9.81 16.66 0.07
C THR A 108 9.18 17.39 1.25
N TYR A 109 7.89 17.73 1.18
CA TYR A 109 7.17 18.35 2.28
C TYR A 109 7.20 17.47 3.54
N LEU A 110 6.81 16.20 3.45
CA LEU A 110 6.81 15.29 4.60
C LEU A 110 8.21 15.12 5.21
N SER A 111 9.26 15.05 4.38
CA SER A 111 10.64 14.94 4.83
C SER A 111 11.12 16.18 5.61
N SER A 112 10.59 17.36 5.27
CA SER A 112 10.89 18.61 5.99
C SER A 112 10.19 18.71 7.35
N LYS A 113 9.26 17.81 7.67
CA LYS A 113 8.43 17.86 8.87
C LYS A 113 8.73 16.69 9.80
N ASN A 114 8.62 16.94 11.11
CA ASN A 114 8.71 15.89 12.12
C ASN A 114 7.37 15.13 12.27
N TYR A 115 6.83 14.64 11.15
CA TYR A 115 5.54 13.95 11.08
C TYR A 115 5.70 12.44 10.96
N LYS A 116 4.76 11.72 11.56
CA LYS A 116 4.47 10.31 11.33
C LYS A 116 3.17 10.26 10.54
N VAL A 117 3.18 9.62 9.38
CA VAL A 117 1.96 9.33 8.62
C VAL A 117 1.27 8.14 9.28
N ASP A 118 -0.02 8.29 9.59
CA ASP A 118 -0.84 7.22 10.17
C ASP A 118 -1.74 6.57 9.10
N TRP A 119 -2.17 7.34 8.10
CA TRP A 119 -3.00 6.88 7.00
C TRP A 119 -2.74 7.74 5.76
N ILE A 120 -2.75 7.10 4.59
CA ILE A 120 -2.65 7.79 3.31
C ILE A 120 -3.51 7.09 2.26
N GLU A 121 -4.17 7.89 1.43
CA GLU A 121 -4.81 7.49 0.18
C GLU A 121 -4.44 8.57 -0.85
N ILE A 122 -3.77 8.15 -1.92
CA ILE A 122 -3.39 9.00 -3.04
C ILE A 122 -4.10 8.49 -4.29
N ARG A 123 -4.78 9.37 -5.00
CA ARG A 123 -5.29 9.12 -6.35
C ARG A 123 -4.49 9.94 -7.33
N PHE A 124 -4.08 9.34 -8.43
CA PHE A 124 -3.24 9.94 -9.45
C PHE A 124 -4.04 10.27 -10.70
N LYS A 125 -3.58 11.27 -11.45
CA LYS A 125 -4.24 11.68 -12.71
C LYS A 125 -4.21 10.61 -13.80
N ASN A 126 -3.29 9.65 -13.72
CA ASN A 126 -3.22 8.52 -14.66
C ASN A 126 -4.23 7.40 -14.36
N GLY A 127 -5.12 7.58 -13.36
CA GLY A 127 -6.10 6.58 -12.98
C GLY A 127 -5.53 5.47 -12.11
N TRP A 128 -4.42 5.72 -11.40
CA TRP A 128 -3.92 4.84 -10.34
C TRP A 128 -4.30 5.37 -8.96
N ALA A 129 -4.33 4.49 -7.97
CA ALA A 129 -4.43 4.87 -6.57
C ALA A 129 -3.51 4.03 -5.69
N ILE A 130 -3.04 4.62 -4.59
CA ILE A 130 -2.26 3.93 -3.55
C ILE A 130 -2.90 4.24 -2.21
N ASN A 131 -3.27 3.19 -1.47
CA ASN A 131 -3.91 3.29 -0.17
C ASN A 131 -3.09 2.57 0.88
N ASN A 132 -3.12 3.07 2.11
CA ASN A 132 -2.56 2.36 3.25
C ASN A 132 -3.42 1.12 3.55
N ASP A 133 -2.76 -0.02 3.75
CA ASP A 133 -3.39 -1.25 4.23
C ASP A 133 -2.82 -1.63 5.60
N PHE A 134 -3.68 -2.00 6.55
CA PHE A 134 -3.28 -2.15 7.95
C PHE A 134 -2.72 -3.56 8.22
N PRO A 135 -1.59 -3.73 8.96
CA PRO A 135 -0.87 -2.74 9.78
C PRO A 135 0.41 -2.12 9.19
N ASN A 136 0.91 -2.57 8.04
CA ASN A 136 2.11 -2.00 7.39
C ASN A 136 2.14 -2.36 5.89
N GLY A 137 1.00 -2.25 5.23
CA GLY A 137 0.81 -2.58 3.83
C GLY A 137 0.49 -1.35 2.99
N LEU A 138 0.68 -1.49 1.68
CA LEU A 138 0.11 -0.59 0.69
C LEU A 138 -0.72 -1.41 -0.29
N GLU A 139 -1.95 -0.97 -0.51
CA GLU A 139 -2.74 -1.41 -1.66
C GLU A 139 -2.42 -0.52 -2.85
N PHE A 140 -2.06 -1.15 -3.96
CA PHE A 140 -1.86 -0.51 -5.24
C PHE A 140 -3.03 -0.85 -6.15
N ILE A 141 -3.70 0.17 -6.67
CA ILE A 141 -4.84 0.04 -7.59
C ILE A 141 -4.42 0.67 -8.92
N THR A 142 -4.47 -0.11 -9.99
CA THR A 142 -4.10 0.33 -11.34
C THR A 142 -5.33 0.38 -12.25
N LYS A 143 -5.14 0.82 -13.50
CA LYS A 143 -6.26 0.93 -14.45
C LYS A 143 -6.79 -0.44 -14.87
N ASN A 144 -5.90 -1.42 -15.05
CA ASN A 144 -6.20 -2.74 -15.58
C ASN A 144 -5.22 -3.82 -15.06
N THR A 145 -5.53 -5.09 -15.30
CA THR A 145 -4.73 -6.23 -14.84
C THR A 145 -3.31 -6.27 -15.43
N GLN A 146 -3.10 -5.76 -16.64
CA GLN A 146 -1.78 -5.74 -17.27
C GLN A 146 -0.83 -4.76 -16.56
N GLU A 147 -1.31 -3.53 -16.29
CA GLU A 147 -0.57 -2.54 -15.50
C GLU A 147 -0.33 -3.04 -14.07
N ARG A 148 -1.32 -3.71 -13.47
CA ARG A 148 -1.21 -4.37 -12.17
C ARG A 148 -0.04 -5.35 -12.15
N ASN A 149 -0.02 -6.30 -13.09
CA ASN A 149 1.03 -7.32 -13.18
C ASN A 149 2.40 -6.68 -13.39
N LEU A 150 2.52 -5.73 -14.32
CA LEU A 150 3.79 -5.06 -14.62
C LEU A 150 4.32 -4.24 -13.44
N LEU A 151 3.44 -3.59 -12.68
CA LEU A 151 3.83 -2.90 -11.46
C LEU A 151 4.28 -3.89 -10.40
N LEU A 152 3.52 -4.96 -10.17
CA LEU A 152 3.87 -5.99 -9.19
C LEU A 152 5.23 -6.62 -9.51
N GLU A 153 5.47 -7.06 -10.75
CA GLU A 153 6.76 -7.62 -11.18
C GLU A 153 7.93 -6.67 -10.91
N LYS A 154 7.77 -5.37 -11.22
CA LYS A 154 8.79 -4.36 -10.93
C LYS A 154 9.08 -4.24 -9.43
N LEU A 155 8.05 -4.21 -8.60
CA LEU A 155 8.23 -4.12 -7.15
C LEU A 155 8.92 -5.37 -6.61
N ILE A 156 8.51 -6.57 -7.05
CA ILE A 156 9.11 -7.85 -6.65
C ILE A 156 10.56 -7.96 -7.10
N SER A 157 10.89 -7.47 -8.29
CA SER A 157 12.28 -7.39 -8.74
C SER A 157 13.09 -6.44 -7.86
N LEU A 158 12.54 -5.28 -7.50
CA LEU A 158 13.18 -4.31 -6.60
C LEU A 158 13.42 -4.86 -5.18
N SER A 159 12.57 -5.76 -4.68
CA SER A 159 12.73 -6.35 -3.35
C SER A 159 13.81 -7.44 -3.27
N GLY A 160 14.35 -7.87 -4.40
CA GLY A 160 15.34 -8.96 -4.47
C GLY A 160 14.74 -10.36 -4.31
N GLN A 161 13.41 -10.51 -4.36
CA GLN A 161 12.73 -11.79 -4.21
C GLN A 161 13.02 -12.77 -5.35
N GLY A 162 13.34 -12.26 -6.55
CA GLY A 162 13.40 -13.05 -7.78
C GLY A 162 12.04 -13.10 -8.49
N PRO A 163 12.00 -13.68 -9.71
CA PRO A 163 10.77 -13.74 -10.51
C PRO A 163 9.70 -14.59 -9.83
N ILE A 164 8.45 -14.16 -9.91
CA ILE A 164 7.27 -14.89 -9.42
C ILE A 164 6.30 -15.05 -10.60
N ASP A 165 5.71 -16.25 -10.75
CA ASP A 165 4.62 -16.44 -11.70
C ASP A 165 3.30 -15.93 -11.10
N ILE A 166 2.98 -14.67 -11.38
CA ILE A 166 1.77 -13.99 -10.87
C ILE A 166 0.49 -14.71 -11.29
N ASN A 167 0.49 -15.44 -12.42
CA ASN A 167 -0.71 -16.13 -12.89
C ASN A 167 -1.06 -17.35 -12.04
N THR A 168 -0.13 -17.83 -11.21
CA THR A 168 -0.38 -18.92 -10.24
C THR A 168 -0.97 -18.43 -8.93
N LEU A 169 -1.05 -17.11 -8.73
CA LEU A 169 -1.59 -16.52 -7.51
C LEU A 169 -3.11 -16.38 -7.62
N GLU A 170 -3.82 -16.94 -6.66
CA GLU A 170 -5.25 -16.81 -6.50
C GLU A 170 -5.59 -15.43 -5.93
N ILE A 171 -6.78 -14.93 -6.27
CA ILE A 171 -7.24 -13.63 -5.81
C ILE A 171 -7.82 -13.78 -4.40
N ASN A 172 -7.58 -12.77 -3.57
CA ASN A 172 -7.90 -12.71 -2.13
C ASN A 172 -7.14 -13.74 -1.29
N GLU A 173 -6.14 -14.40 -1.86
CA GLU A 173 -5.23 -15.26 -1.12
C GLU A 173 -3.94 -14.51 -0.77
N THR A 174 -3.48 -14.71 0.47
CA THR A 174 -2.25 -14.10 0.96
C THR A 174 -1.08 -15.04 0.74
N TYR A 175 -0.03 -14.58 0.07
CA TYR A 175 1.19 -15.35 -0.16
C TYR A 175 2.34 -14.79 0.65
N THR A 176 3.04 -15.63 1.41
CA THR A 176 4.28 -15.28 2.12
C THR A 176 5.48 -15.40 1.19
N LEU A 177 6.31 -14.37 1.18
CA LEU A 177 7.59 -14.36 0.50
C LEU A 177 8.71 -14.80 1.43
N HIS A 178 9.74 -15.41 0.89
CA HIS A 178 10.86 -15.95 1.64
C HIS A 178 12.22 -15.63 1.01
N THR A 179 13.29 -15.63 1.82
CA THR A 179 14.63 -15.19 1.37
C THR A 179 15.22 -16.06 0.26
N MET A 180 14.82 -17.33 0.17
CA MET A 180 15.26 -18.22 -0.91
C MET A 180 14.47 -18.05 -2.22
N GLY A 181 13.62 -17.02 -2.33
CA GLY A 181 12.78 -16.75 -3.49
C GLY A 181 11.46 -17.51 -3.50
N SER A 182 11.23 -18.44 -2.57
CA SER A 182 9.98 -19.19 -2.51
C SER A 182 8.78 -18.31 -2.13
N VAL A 183 7.65 -18.60 -2.77
CA VAL A 183 6.35 -17.97 -2.52
C VAL A 183 5.42 -19.07 -2.03
N LYS A 184 4.79 -18.88 -0.86
CA LYS A 184 3.94 -19.91 -0.25
C LYS A 184 2.59 -19.31 0.12
N LEU A 185 1.52 -20.05 -0.16
CA LEU A 185 0.21 -19.68 0.35
C LEU A 185 0.25 -19.63 1.87
N LYS A 186 -0.17 -18.50 2.45
CA LYS A 186 -0.25 -18.32 3.88
C LYS A 186 -1.48 -19.08 4.37
N PRO A 187 -1.32 -20.09 5.25
CA PRO A 187 -2.48 -20.82 5.75
C PRO A 187 -3.43 -19.86 6.48
N LEU A 188 -4.71 -19.96 6.15
CA LEU A 188 -5.79 -19.34 6.90
C LEU A 188 -5.86 -20.07 8.26
N PHE A 189 -5.29 -19.43 9.28
CA PHE A 189 -5.29 -19.84 10.71
C PHE A 189 -4.30 -20.95 11.13
N PHE A 190 -3.53 -20.64 12.18
CA PHE A 190 -3.10 -21.54 13.27
C PHE A 190 -3.22 -20.76 14.58
#